data_AF-A0A7V9W4J8-F1
#
_entry.id   AF-A0A7V9W4J8-F1
#
_cell.length_a   1.000
_cell.length_b   1.000
_cell.length_c   1.000
_cell.angle_alpha   90.00
_cell.angle_beta   90.00
_cell.angle_gamma   90.00
#
_symmetry.space_group_name_H-M   'P 1'
#
loop_
_entity.id
_entity.type
_entity.pdbx_description
1 polymer ?
#
loop_
_entity_poly.entity_id
_entity_poly.type
_entity_poly.pdbx_seq_one_letter_code
_entity_poly.pdbx_strand_id
1 'polypeptide(L)'
;MNLLLIRLIIFAVLFLAGLKLYRMYREWKLDREEALNGESHQEGGQMVRCAWCQVHVPESEALREKGDWFCSSAHRDRYLQEQQPEE
;
A
#
# COMPACT_ATOMS: atom_id res chain seq x y z
N MET A 1 0.50 42.84 38.29
CA MET A 1 -0.29 41.68 37.82
C MET A 1 0.02 41.23 36.38
N ASN A 2 1.14 41.64 35.75
CA ASN A 2 1.42 41.29 34.34
C ASN A 2 2.50 40.21 34.16
N LEU A 3 3.30 39.94 35.20
CA LEU A 3 4.39 38.94 35.15
C LEU A 3 3.86 37.50 35.09
N LEU A 4 2.69 37.24 35.69
CA LEU A 4 2.03 35.93 35.61
C LEU A 4 1.45 35.68 34.22
N LEU A 5 0.89 36.71 33.57
CA LEU A 5 0.37 36.61 32.20
C LEU A 5 1.50 36.37 31.19
N ILE A 6 2.63 37.07 31.30
CA ILE A 6 3.79 36.85 30.42
C ILE A 6 4.35 35.44 30.60
N ARG A 7 4.46 34.94 31.83
CA ARG A 7 4.87 33.54 32.09
C ARG A 7 3.90 32.53 31.46
N LEU A 8 2.59 32.73 31.61
CA LEU A 8 1.58 31.84 31.01
C LEU A 8 1.62 31.84 29.48
N ILE A 9 1.83 32.99 28.86
CA ILE A 9 1.97 33.09 27.40
C ILE A 9 3.22 32.34 26.93
N ILE A 10 4.34 32.47 27.64
CA ILE A 10 5.58 31.73 27.32
C ILE A 10 5.34 30.21 27.41
N PHE A 11 4.67 29.73 28.47
CA PHE A 11 4.33 28.31 28.59
C PHE A 11 3.39 27.84 27.48
N ALA A 12 2.39 28.64 27.10
CA ALA A 12 1.47 28.31 26.00
C ALA A 12 2.20 28.20 24.66
N VAL A 13 3.11 29.14 24.37
CA VAL A 13 3.92 29.12 23.13
C VAL A 13 4.87 27.92 23.12
N LEU A 14 5.55 27.63 24.23
CA LEU A 14 6.42 26.45 24.34
C LEU A 14 5.64 25.15 24.17
N PHE A 15 4.44 25.07 24.75
CA PHE A 15 3.57 23.90 24.63
C PHE A 15 3.10 23.69 23.19
N LEU A 16 2.66 24.76 22.52
CA LEU A 16 2.26 24.69 21.10
C LEU A 16 3.42 24.34 20.17
N ALA A 17 4.59 24.92 20.40
CA ALA A 17 5.80 24.59 19.65
C ALA A 17 6.19 23.11 19.85
N GLY A 18 6.16 22.63 21.08
CA GLY A 18 6.39 21.22 21.43
C GLY A 18 5.40 20.28 20.75
N LEU A 19 4.11 20.59 20.78
CA LEU A 19 3.06 19.84 20.09
C LEU A 19 3.26 19.81 18.57
N LYS A 20 3.65 20.94 17.97
CA LYS A 20 3.90 21.03 16.52
C LYS A 20 5.11 20.21 16.09
N LEU A 21 6.19 20.25 16.87
CA LEU A 21 7.36 19.40 16.69
C LEU A 21 7.03 17.91 16.89
N TYR A 22 6.23 17.58 17.90
CA TYR A 22 5.81 16.20 18.16
C TYR A 22 4.95 15.64 17.02
N ARG A 23 4.01 16.44 16.48
CA ARG A 23 3.22 16.05 15.30
C ARG A 23 4.11 15.80 14.08
N MET A 24 5.03 16.71 13.79
CA MET A 24 5.96 16.57 12.67
C MET A 24 6.89 15.36 12.84
N TYR A 25 7.41 15.12 14.05
CA TYR A 25 8.23 13.95 14.36
C TYR A 25 7.44 12.64 14.21
N ARG A 26 6.17 12.62 14.64
CA ARG A 26 5.30 11.45 14.50
C ARG A 26 4.97 11.15 13.05
N GLU A 27 4.70 12.18 12.23
CA GLU A 27 4.52 12.04 10.79
C GLU A 27 5.78 11.46 10.12
N TRP A 28 6.96 11.97 10.44
CA TRP A 28 8.23 11.43 9.91
C TRP A 28 8.51 9.98 10.37
N LYS A 29 8.12 9.62 11.59
CA LYS A 29 8.28 8.25 12.09
C LYS A 29 7.28 7.30 11.42
N LEU A 30 6.04 7.73 11.21
CA LEU A 30 5.02 6.95 10.52
C LEU A 30 5.38 6.74 9.05
N ASP A 31 5.91 7.75 8.35
CA ASP A 31 6.38 7.62 6.97
C ASP A 31 7.57 6.64 6.87
N ARG A 32 8.43 6.58 7.89
CA ARG A 32 9.52 5.59 7.98
C ARG A 32 9.02 4.19 8.37
N GLU A 33 7.99 4.11 9.20
CA GLU A 33 7.31 2.85 9.53
C GLU A 33 6.44 2.37 8.36
N GLU A 34 5.91 3.23 7.50
CA GLU A 34 5.27 2.91 6.21
C GLU A 34 6.31 2.57 5.13
N ALA A 35 7.53 3.12 5.18
CA ALA A 35 8.61 2.66 4.32
C ALA A 35 9.10 1.24 4.71
N LEU A 36 8.91 0.84 5.97
CA LEU A 36 9.27 -0.50 6.49
C LEU A 36 8.08 -1.48 6.56
N ASN A 37 6.84 -0.98 6.72
CA ASN A 37 5.57 -1.75 6.68
C ASN A 37 4.84 -1.61 5.34
N GLY A 38 5.33 -0.80 4.41
CA GLY A 38 4.89 -0.79 3.02
C GLY A 38 5.17 -2.13 2.35
N GLU A 39 6.17 -2.87 2.85
CA GLU A 39 6.36 -4.30 2.53
C GLU A 39 5.30 -5.21 3.18
N SER A 40 4.72 -4.86 4.34
CA SER A 40 3.70 -5.70 5.01
C SER A 40 2.27 -5.43 4.53
N HIS A 41 1.95 -4.21 4.06
CA HIS A 41 0.69 -3.96 3.35
C HIS A 41 0.75 -4.39 1.87
N GLN A 42 1.93 -4.76 1.38
CA GLN A 42 2.16 -5.46 0.11
C GLN A 42 2.49 -6.96 0.31
N GLU A 43 2.25 -7.56 1.48
CA GLU A 43 2.28 -9.03 1.60
C GLU A 43 1.17 -9.69 0.76
N GLY A 44 0.11 -8.94 0.44
CA GLY A 44 -0.71 -9.20 -0.74
C GLY A 44 -0.09 -8.49 -1.94
N GLY A 45 0.87 -9.13 -2.62
CA GLY A 45 1.46 -8.60 -3.86
C GLY A 45 0.38 -8.19 -4.87
N GLN A 46 0.75 -7.41 -5.90
CA GLN A 46 -0.18 -6.90 -6.90
C GLN A 46 -1.21 -7.96 -7.32
N MET A 47 -2.48 -7.74 -6.98
CA MET A 47 -3.53 -8.72 -7.26
C MET A 47 -3.92 -8.60 -8.72
N VAL A 48 -3.74 -9.69 -9.47
CA VAL A 48 -4.11 -9.77 -10.88
C VAL A 48 -5.33 -10.67 -11.04
N ARG A 49 -6.14 -10.39 -12.05
CA ARG A 49 -7.37 -11.15 -12.32
C ARG A 49 -7.11 -12.20 -13.38
N CYS A 50 -7.48 -13.44 -13.11
CA CYS A 50 -7.38 -14.50 -14.10
C CYS A 50 -8.33 -14.24 -15.29
N ALA A 51 -7.82 -14.29 -16.52
CA ALA A 51 -8.62 -14.06 -17.73
C ALA A 51 -9.70 -15.14 -17.97
N TRP A 52 -9.50 -16.35 -17.43
CA TRP A 52 -10.43 -17.47 -17.55
C TRP A 52 -11.50 -17.50 -16.44
N CYS A 53 -11.09 -17.69 -15.18
CA CYS A 53 -12.02 -17.86 -14.06
C CYS A 53 -12.36 -16.55 -13.32
N GLN A 54 -11.70 -15.44 -13.67
CA GLN A 54 -11.92 -14.10 -13.07
C GLN A 54 -11.63 -14.00 -11.57
N VAL A 55 -11.00 -15.02 -10.98
CA VAL A 55 -10.51 -15.00 -9.60
C VAL A 55 -9.31 -14.05 -9.50
N HIS A 56 -9.25 -13.29 -8.40
CA HIS A 56 -8.11 -12.45 -8.06
C HIS A 56 -7.06 -13.32 -7.36
N VAL A 57 -5.85 -13.31 -7.90
CA VAL A 57 -4.71 -14.07 -7.39
C VAL A 57 -3.50 -13.12 -7.32
N PRO A 58 -2.63 -13.25 -6.31
CA PRO A 58 -1.42 -12.44 -6.25
C PRO A 58 -0.53 -12.69 -7.48
N GLU A 59 0.07 -11.63 -8.04
CA GLU A 59 0.92 -11.69 -9.22
C GLU A 59 2.08 -12.69 -9.07
N SER A 60 2.59 -12.87 -7.86
CA SER A 60 3.64 -13.86 -7.54
C SER A 60 3.22 -15.31 -7.81
N GLU A 61 1.91 -15.61 -7.75
CA GLU A 61 1.35 -16.94 -8.00
C GLU A 61 0.65 -17.04 -9.35
N ALA A 62 0.51 -15.92 -10.07
CA ALA A 62 -0.15 -15.87 -11.36
C ALA A 62 0.82 -16.18 -12.51
N LEU A 63 0.35 -16.96 -13.49
CA LEU A 63 1.05 -17.22 -14.73
C LEU A 63 0.67 -16.15 -15.76
N ARG A 64 1.69 -15.58 -16.41
CA ARG A 64 1.50 -14.57 -17.47
C ARG A 64 1.71 -15.20 -18.84
N GLU A 65 0.74 -15.06 -19.74
CA GLU A 65 0.83 -15.57 -21.11
C GLU A 65 0.16 -14.59 -22.07
N LYS A 66 0.85 -14.21 -23.16
CA LYS A 66 0.36 -13.26 -24.18
C LYS A 66 -0.20 -11.91 -23.67
N GLY A 67 0.12 -11.53 -22.43
CA GLY A 67 -0.35 -10.29 -21.80
C GLY A 67 -1.51 -10.49 -20.82
N ASP A 68 -2.07 -11.69 -20.74
CA ASP A 68 -3.12 -12.07 -19.80
C ASP A 68 -2.55 -12.85 -18.60
N TRP A 69 -3.28 -12.80 -17.49
CA TRP A 69 -2.94 -13.47 -16.24
C TRP A 69 -3.82 -14.70 -16.00
N PHE A 70 -3.23 -15.75 -15.41
CA PHE A 70 -3.90 -17.01 -15.13
C PHE A 70 -3.54 -17.55 -13.75
N CYS A 71 -4.52 -18.05 -13.00
CA CYS A 71 -4.24 -18.63 -11.68
C CYS A 71 -3.60 -20.03 -11.73
N SER A 72 -3.62 -20.69 -12.90
CA SER A 72 -3.02 -22.03 -13.08
C SER A 72 -2.76 -22.32 -14.55
N SER A 73 -1.86 -23.27 -14.82
CA SER A 73 -1.54 -23.72 -16.18
C SER A 73 -2.77 -24.29 -16.90
N ALA A 74 -3.64 -25.01 -16.17
CA ALA A 74 -4.88 -25.56 -16.72
C ALA A 74 -5.83 -24.47 -17.26
N HIS A 75 -5.89 -23.30 -16.61
CA HIS A 75 -6.71 -22.18 -17.08
C HIS A 75 -6.10 -21.48 -18.28
N ARG A 76 -4.78 -21.29 -18.29
CA ARG A 76 -4.06 -20.79 -19.45
C ARG A 76 -4.28 -21.69 -20.66
N ASP A 77 -4.10 -23.00 -20.51
CA ASP A 77 -4.19 -23.94 -21.63
C ASP A 77 -5.61 -24.01 -22.20
N ARG A 78 -6.65 -23.92 -21.36
CA ARG A 78 -8.04 -23.80 -21.84
C ARG A 78 -8.28 -22.50 -22.60
N TYR A 79 -7.83 -21.38 -22.04
CA TYR A 79 -7.98 -20.07 -22.68
C TYR A 79 -7.28 -20.03 -24.05
N LEU A 80 -6.09 -20.61 -24.15
CA LEU A 80 -5.35 -20.69 -25.41
C LEU A 80 -6.01 -21.61 -26.44
N GLN A 81 -6.59 -22.73 -26.01
CA GLN A 81 -7.33 -23.64 -26.89
C GLN A 81 -8.58 -22.97 -27.48
N GLU A 82 -9.34 -22.22 -26.67
CA GLU A 82 -10.50 -21.48 -27.18
C GLU A 82 -10.12 -20.33 -28.11
N GLN A 83 -8.91 -19.78 -27.97
CA GLN A 83 -8.42 -18.71 -28.83
C GLN A 83 -7.78 -19.20 -30.13
N GLN A 84 -7.54 -20.49 -30.32
CA GLN A 84 -7.09 -21.01 -31.61
C GLN A 84 -8.31 -21.15 -32.52
N PRO A 85 -8.52 -20.27 -33.51
CA PRO A 85 -9.52 -20.50 -34.52
C PRO A 85 -9.05 -21.70 -35.33
N GLU A 86 -9.95 -22.65 -35.60
CA GLU A 86 -9.69 -23.67 -36.62
C GLU A 86 -9.41 -22.96 -37.95
N GLU A 87 -8.19 -23.13 -38.48
CA GLU A 87 -7.86 -22.86 -39.89
C GLU A 87 -8.02 -24.15 -40.71
#